data_AF-A0A2T2NM16-F1
#
_entry.id   AF-A0A2T2NM16-F1
#
_cell.length_a   1.000
_cell.length_b   1.000
_cell.length_c   1.000
_cell.angle_alpha   90.00
_cell.angle_beta   90.00
_cell.angle_gamma   90.00
#
_symmetry.space_group_name_H-M   'P 1'
#
loop_
_entity.id
_entity.type
_entity.pdbx_description
1 polymer ?
#
loop_
_entity_poly.entity_id
_entity_poly.type
_entity_poly.pdbx_seq_one_letter_code
_entity_poly.pdbx_strand_id
1 'polypeptide(L)'
;MIALIRLTTSNNADLPFASLPYNQPNLYQMVAESQASSPARTGGLKQRHDTLDKLAILCGPIAQFLFFIFLPASMQLPPISPSFTPEVTAAHYRRNETGMKGGICLMLMTGAFWPIFCAGVNRQLSKIPGISQTALWGQLGSGVLGSISMMIPSYFFSAVIYRLDRDPILTQMLSDLAWFVYAMGFPVFMGQDLMVSYAILSDKRPEPLIPHWVAWAMSGLTLTLYPALGVHCVKSGAVAWNGALGFWLGAVGFGGQVGLLVFFLMKAHAKPDPEPEPY
;
A
#
# COMPACT_ATOMS: atom_id res chain seq x y z
N MET A 1 23.14 -6.76 -32.05
CA MET A 1 22.73 -5.33 -32.04
C MET A 1 23.98 -4.44 -32.20
N ILE A 2 24.77 -4.71 -33.24
CA ILE A 2 25.94 -3.94 -33.70
C ILE A 2 25.88 -4.06 -35.23
N ALA A 3 25.08 -3.22 -35.87
CA ALA A 3 24.94 -3.15 -37.33
C ALA A 3 24.12 -1.90 -37.69
N LEU A 4 24.70 -0.71 -37.51
CA LEU A 4 24.16 0.54 -38.08
C LEU A 4 25.21 1.67 -38.10
N ILE A 5 26.48 1.34 -38.35
CA ILE A 5 27.52 2.32 -38.67
C ILE A 5 28.38 1.72 -39.78
N ARG A 6 27.90 1.86 -41.01
CA ARG A 6 28.67 1.79 -42.26
C ARG A 6 27.67 2.08 -43.36
N LEU A 7 27.64 3.32 -43.81
CA LEU A 7 27.26 3.75 -45.17
C LEU A 7 27.23 5.28 -45.16
N THR A 8 28.33 5.90 -45.59
CA THR A 8 28.40 7.01 -46.55
C THR A 8 29.77 7.67 -46.45
N THR A 9 30.76 7.06 -47.09
CA THR A 9 31.93 7.77 -47.61
C THR A 9 31.74 7.89 -49.12
N SER A 10 31.32 9.05 -49.60
CA SER A 10 31.50 9.44 -51.00
C SER A 10 31.78 10.94 -51.07
N ASN A 11 33.04 11.22 -51.40
CA ASN A 11 33.64 12.38 -52.04
C ASN A 11 32.82 13.65 -52.28
N ASN A 12 33.44 14.76 -51.85
CA ASN A 12 33.36 16.13 -52.31
C ASN A 12 32.81 16.35 -53.74
N ALA A 13 31.78 17.20 -53.84
CA ALA A 13 31.60 18.12 -54.97
C ALA A 13 30.80 19.35 -54.49
N ASP A 14 31.42 20.51 -54.67
CA ASP A 14 30.98 21.90 -54.57
C ASP A 14 29.47 22.20 -54.52
N LEU A 15 29.00 22.97 -53.53
CA LEU A 15 27.92 23.97 -53.68
C LEU A 15 28.00 25.07 -52.58
N PRO A 16 27.54 26.31 -52.88
CA PRO A 16 28.03 27.55 -52.28
C PRO A 16 27.38 27.93 -50.94
N PHE A 17 28.11 28.69 -50.12
CA PHE A 17 27.60 29.39 -48.93
C PHE A 17 26.45 30.35 -49.30
N ALA A 18 25.21 29.90 -49.08
CA ALA A 18 24.05 30.78 -48.99
C ALA A 18 23.85 31.16 -47.51
N SER A 19 24.06 32.44 -47.19
CA SER A 19 23.81 33.01 -45.87
C SER A 19 22.33 32.96 -45.53
N LEU A 20 21.96 32.09 -44.57
CA LEU A 20 20.62 32.09 -43.97
C LEU A 20 20.43 33.33 -43.08
N PRO A 21 19.26 33.99 -43.11
CA PRO A 21 19.01 35.21 -42.35
C PRO A 21 19.03 34.97 -40.83
N TYR A 22 19.73 35.85 -40.11
CA TYR A 22 20.10 35.80 -38.68
C TYR A 22 18.94 35.85 -37.66
N ASN A 23 17.68 35.66 -38.06
CA ASN A 23 16.55 35.94 -37.15
C ASN A 23 15.39 34.92 -37.26
N GLN A 24 15.69 33.64 -37.06
CA GLN A 24 14.70 32.63 -36.71
C GLN A 24 14.82 32.35 -35.21
N PRO A 25 13.75 32.46 -34.41
CA PRO A 25 13.82 32.09 -33.00
C PRO A 25 14.26 30.63 -32.91
N ASN A 26 15.32 30.38 -32.15
CA ASN A 26 15.82 29.03 -31.99
C ASN A 26 14.77 28.18 -31.25
N LEU A 27 14.85 26.86 -31.39
CA LEU A 27 13.92 25.92 -30.76
C LEU A 27 13.71 26.21 -29.26
N TYR A 28 14.76 26.71 -28.58
CA TYR A 28 14.70 27.14 -27.19
C TYR A 28 13.77 28.34 -26.96
N GLN A 29 13.82 29.36 -27.80
CA GLN A 29 12.90 30.51 -27.72
C GLN A 29 11.46 30.09 -28.01
N MET A 30 11.24 29.21 -28.99
CA MET A 30 9.90 28.67 -29.28
C MET A 30 9.35 27.83 -28.11
N VAL A 31 10.19 27.04 -27.44
CA VAL A 31 9.81 26.28 -26.25
C VAL A 31 9.57 27.20 -25.05
N ALA A 32 10.39 28.24 -24.87
CA ALA A 32 10.23 29.22 -23.80
C ALA A 32 8.95 30.05 -23.96
N GLU A 33 8.61 30.49 -25.18
CA GLU A 33 7.36 31.21 -25.48
C GLU A 33 6.11 30.31 -25.35
N SER A 34 6.23 29.03 -25.73
CA SER A 34 5.20 28.00 -25.49
C SER A 34 4.95 27.75 -23.99
N GLN A 35 6.00 27.79 -23.17
CA GLN A 35 5.88 27.65 -21.71
C GLN A 35 5.38 28.94 -21.02
N ALA A 36 5.75 30.11 -21.55
CA ALA A 36 5.33 31.42 -21.01
C ALA A 36 3.85 31.74 -21.29
N SER A 37 3.26 31.18 -22.35
CA SER A 37 1.91 31.55 -22.83
C SER A 37 0.75 30.78 -22.19
N SER A 38 0.95 29.93 -21.17
CA SER A 38 -0.18 29.19 -20.57
C SER A 38 -0.12 28.93 -19.06
N PRO A 39 -0.22 29.99 -18.22
CA PRO A 39 -0.42 29.84 -16.77
C PRO A 39 -1.67 29.03 -16.38
N ALA A 40 -2.69 28.99 -17.26
CA ALA A 40 -3.90 28.17 -17.05
C ALA A 40 -3.63 26.66 -17.17
N ARG A 41 -2.65 26.23 -17.98
CA ARG A 41 -2.31 24.81 -18.21
C ARG A 41 -1.49 24.24 -17.06
N THR A 42 -0.56 25.01 -16.50
CA THR A 42 0.24 24.65 -15.33
C THR A 42 -0.59 24.61 -14.04
N GLY A 43 -1.54 25.54 -13.88
CA GLY A 43 -2.51 25.50 -12.78
C GLY A 43 -3.37 24.23 -12.76
N GLY A 44 -3.90 23.83 -13.93
CA GLY A 44 -4.72 22.62 -14.07
C GLY A 44 -3.94 21.30 -13.85
N LEU A 45 -2.69 21.22 -14.26
CA LEU A 45 -1.82 20.05 -14.02
C LEU A 45 -1.43 19.91 -12.55
N LYS A 46 -1.06 21.02 -11.89
CA LYS A 46 -0.74 21.04 -10.45
C LYS A 46 -1.95 20.62 -9.60
N GLN A 47 -3.14 21.10 -9.93
CA GLN A 47 -4.40 20.75 -9.25
C GLN A 47 -4.81 19.28 -9.47
N ARG A 48 -4.49 18.69 -10.63
CA ARG A 48 -4.74 17.28 -10.95
C ARG A 48 -3.87 16.34 -10.11
N HIS A 49 -2.60 16.67 -9.88
CA HIS A 49 -1.71 15.86 -9.05
C HIS A 49 -2.08 15.96 -7.56
N ASP A 50 -2.55 17.13 -7.09
CA ASP A 50 -3.04 17.32 -5.71
C ASP A 50 -4.21 16.37 -5.37
N THR A 51 -5.17 16.25 -6.29
CA THR A 51 -6.34 15.39 -6.11
C THR A 51 -5.94 13.91 -6.07
N LEU A 52 -5.00 13.50 -6.94
CA LEU A 52 -4.52 12.12 -6.99
C LEU A 52 -3.80 11.74 -5.68
N ASP A 53 -2.96 12.61 -5.14
CA ASP A 53 -2.25 12.38 -3.88
C ASP A 53 -3.22 12.19 -2.70
N LYS A 54 -4.28 13.00 -2.61
CA LYS A 54 -5.33 12.82 -1.59
C LYS A 54 -6.06 11.49 -1.73
N LEU A 55 -6.48 11.16 -2.95
CA LEU A 55 -7.17 9.91 -3.24
C LEU A 55 -6.29 8.71 -2.89
N ALA A 56 -4.99 8.79 -3.20
CA ALA A 56 -4.02 7.76 -2.84
C ALA A 56 -3.94 7.58 -1.32
N ILE A 57 -3.81 8.67 -0.54
CA ILE A 57 -3.79 8.59 0.93
C ILE A 57 -5.10 7.96 1.48
N LEU A 58 -6.26 8.31 0.91
CA LEU A 58 -7.56 7.76 1.33
C LEU A 58 -7.76 6.28 0.96
N CYS A 59 -6.97 5.72 0.03
CA CYS A 59 -7.03 4.30 -0.28
C CYS A 59 -6.64 3.42 0.92
N GLY A 60 -5.83 3.92 1.86
CA GLY A 60 -5.44 3.17 3.08
C GLY A 60 -6.64 2.85 3.96
N PRO A 61 -7.38 3.87 4.46
CA PRO A 61 -8.62 3.66 5.19
C PRO A 61 -9.66 2.85 4.40
N ILE A 62 -9.79 3.09 3.09
CA ILE A 62 -10.72 2.31 2.25
C ILE A 62 -10.36 0.83 2.27
N ALA A 63 -9.09 0.46 2.03
CA ALA A 63 -8.63 -0.92 2.13
C ALA A 63 -8.90 -1.51 3.53
N GLN A 64 -8.62 -0.73 4.58
CA GLN A 64 -8.88 -1.13 5.96
C GLN A 64 -10.36 -1.42 6.23
N PHE A 65 -11.26 -0.54 5.77
CA PHE A 65 -12.70 -0.70 5.93
C PHE A 65 -13.23 -1.88 5.12
N LEU A 66 -12.76 -2.08 3.88
CA LEU A 66 -13.12 -3.25 3.09
C LEU A 66 -12.77 -4.56 3.80
N PHE A 67 -11.59 -4.61 4.42
CA PHE A 67 -11.18 -5.75 5.24
C PHE A 67 -12.06 -5.93 6.49
N PHE A 68 -12.34 -4.86 7.23
CA PHE A 68 -13.14 -4.95 8.45
C PHE A 68 -14.63 -5.19 8.20
N ILE A 69 -15.18 -4.80 7.04
CA ILE A 69 -16.56 -5.09 6.64
C ILE A 69 -16.70 -6.56 6.25
N PHE A 70 -15.66 -7.19 5.70
CA PHE A 70 -15.67 -8.63 5.39
C PHE A 70 -16.02 -9.47 6.63
N LEU A 71 -15.44 -9.19 7.79
CA LEU A 71 -15.61 -10.01 9.00
C LEU A 71 -17.08 -10.10 9.48
N PRO A 72 -17.82 -8.99 9.73
CA PRO A 72 -19.23 -9.06 10.08
C PRO A 72 -20.10 -9.53 8.90
N ALA A 73 -19.80 -9.14 7.66
CA ALA A 73 -20.56 -9.58 6.48
C ALA A 73 -20.50 -11.11 6.28
N SER A 74 -19.40 -11.73 6.68
CA SER A 74 -19.17 -13.18 6.60
C SER A 74 -19.47 -13.93 7.90
N MET A 75 -19.96 -13.25 8.94
CA MET A 75 -20.17 -13.81 10.28
C MET A 75 -18.91 -14.44 10.90
N GLN A 76 -17.76 -13.82 10.63
CA GLN A 76 -16.44 -14.16 11.14
C GLN A 76 -15.93 -13.13 12.17
N LEU A 77 -16.82 -12.34 12.77
CA LEU A 77 -16.51 -11.41 13.86
C LEU A 77 -17.26 -11.83 15.14
N PRO A 78 -16.56 -12.32 16.19
CA PRO A 78 -15.13 -12.64 16.23
C PRO A 78 -14.77 -13.80 15.28
N PRO A 79 -13.47 -13.99 14.97
CA PRO A 79 -13.00 -15.14 14.19
C PRO A 79 -13.54 -16.46 14.72
N ILE A 80 -13.79 -17.39 13.80
CA ILE A 80 -14.23 -18.75 14.15
C ILE A 80 -13.24 -19.39 15.14
N SER A 81 -13.72 -20.22 16.06
CA SER A 81 -12.85 -20.83 17.08
C SER A 81 -11.95 -21.92 16.49
N PRO A 82 -10.63 -21.93 16.82
CA PRO A 82 -9.74 -23.03 16.45
C PRO A 82 -10.11 -24.38 17.09
N SER A 83 -10.93 -24.33 18.15
CA SER A 83 -11.33 -25.52 18.91
C SER A 83 -12.63 -26.15 18.40
N PHE A 84 -13.23 -25.63 17.31
CA PHE A 84 -14.40 -26.26 16.71
C PHE A 84 -14.06 -27.63 16.14
N THR A 85 -15.05 -28.55 16.16
CA THR A 85 -14.93 -29.82 15.45
C THR A 85 -15.09 -29.59 13.94
N PRO A 86 -14.63 -30.52 13.09
CA PRO A 86 -14.82 -30.43 11.64
C PRO A 86 -16.27 -30.14 11.23
N GLU A 87 -17.24 -30.82 11.86
CA GLU A 87 -18.67 -30.73 11.56
C GLU A 87 -19.22 -29.34 11.88
N VAL A 88 -18.85 -28.79 13.05
CA VAL A 88 -19.26 -27.45 13.48
C VAL A 88 -18.67 -26.40 12.54
N THR A 89 -17.41 -26.54 12.17
CA THR A 89 -16.74 -25.66 11.20
C THR A 89 -17.45 -25.68 9.84
N ALA A 90 -17.74 -26.86 9.30
CA ALA A 90 -18.44 -26.99 8.02
C ALA A 90 -19.88 -26.45 8.08
N ALA A 91 -20.59 -26.64 9.20
CA ALA A 91 -21.92 -26.10 9.41
C ALA A 91 -21.91 -24.57 9.49
N HIS A 92 -20.90 -23.97 10.12
CA HIS A 92 -20.71 -22.51 10.17
C HIS A 92 -20.58 -21.90 8.77
N TYR A 93 -19.70 -22.44 7.94
CA TYR A 93 -19.54 -21.93 6.57
C TYR A 93 -20.77 -22.16 5.70
N ARG A 94 -21.49 -23.28 5.86
CA ARG A 94 -22.78 -23.51 5.17
C ARG A 94 -23.83 -22.48 5.53
N ARG A 95 -23.98 -22.15 6.82
CA ARG A 95 -24.94 -21.14 7.28
C ARG A 95 -24.63 -19.75 6.73
N ASN A 96 -23.35 -19.44 6.54
CA ASN A 96 -22.87 -18.09 6.23
C ASN A 96 -22.36 -17.96 4.78
N GLU A 97 -22.68 -18.91 3.89
CA GLU A 97 -22.11 -19.00 2.53
C GLU A 97 -22.31 -17.70 1.72
N THR A 98 -23.52 -17.13 1.73
CA THR A 98 -23.83 -15.88 1.02
C THR A 98 -22.97 -14.71 1.50
N GLY A 99 -22.82 -14.60 2.82
CA GLY A 99 -21.98 -13.57 3.45
C GLY A 99 -20.50 -13.76 3.12
N MET A 100 -20.03 -15.00 3.12
CA MET A 100 -18.67 -15.35 2.70
C MET A 100 -18.42 -14.99 1.22
N LYS A 101 -19.35 -15.28 0.31
CA LYS A 101 -19.22 -14.94 -1.13
C LYS A 101 -18.98 -13.44 -1.33
N GLY A 102 -19.84 -12.60 -0.75
CA GLY A 102 -19.70 -11.14 -0.85
C GLY A 102 -18.47 -10.63 -0.11
N GLY A 103 -18.24 -11.13 1.10
CA GLY A 103 -17.13 -10.71 1.94
C GLY A 103 -15.75 -11.03 1.33
N ILE A 104 -15.58 -12.20 0.71
CA ILE A 104 -14.35 -12.57 -0.01
C ILE A 104 -14.05 -11.56 -1.12
N CYS A 105 -15.05 -11.10 -1.86
CA CYS A 105 -14.88 -10.06 -2.88
C CYS A 105 -14.39 -8.74 -2.27
N LEU A 106 -14.95 -8.32 -1.12
CA LEU A 106 -14.49 -7.12 -0.41
C LEU A 106 -13.03 -7.26 0.04
N MET A 107 -12.66 -8.42 0.56
CA MET A 107 -11.29 -8.67 1.00
C MET A 107 -10.30 -8.68 -0.16
N LEU A 108 -10.67 -9.19 -1.33
CA LEU A 108 -9.85 -9.12 -2.55
C LEU A 108 -9.56 -7.68 -3.00
N MET A 109 -10.54 -6.78 -2.84
CA MET A 109 -10.40 -5.38 -3.24
C MET A 109 -9.32 -4.64 -2.45
N THR A 110 -8.94 -5.11 -1.25
CA THR A 110 -7.83 -4.53 -0.49
C THR A 110 -6.52 -4.50 -1.29
N GLY A 111 -6.31 -5.50 -2.16
CA GLY A 111 -5.19 -5.60 -3.08
C GLY A 111 -5.12 -4.49 -4.14
N ALA A 112 -6.26 -3.89 -4.48
CA ALA A 112 -6.29 -2.76 -5.43
C ALA A 112 -5.98 -1.43 -4.73
N PHE A 113 -6.49 -1.24 -3.51
CA PHE A 113 -6.39 0.03 -2.80
C PHE A 113 -5.06 0.22 -2.04
N TRP A 114 -4.55 -0.83 -1.39
CA TRP A 114 -3.36 -0.68 -0.54
C TRP A 114 -2.08 -0.31 -1.31
N PRO A 115 -1.78 -0.83 -2.52
CA PRO A 115 -0.64 -0.38 -3.30
C PRO A 115 -0.72 1.12 -3.66
N ILE A 116 -1.92 1.62 -3.95
CA ILE A 116 -2.15 3.05 -4.24
C ILE A 116 -1.90 3.87 -2.96
N PHE A 117 -2.32 3.37 -1.80
CA PHE A 117 -1.96 3.98 -0.51
C PHE A 117 -0.45 4.06 -0.30
N CYS A 118 0.29 2.99 -0.58
CA CYS A 118 1.74 2.98 -0.45
C CYS A 118 2.42 3.99 -1.39
N ALA A 119 1.87 4.22 -2.58
CA ALA A 119 2.32 5.29 -3.48
C ALA A 119 2.06 6.69 -2.89
N GLY A 120 0.90 6.90 -2.26
CA GLY A 120 0.57 8.13 -1.53
C GLY A 120 1.52 8.39 -0.36
N VAL A 121 1.84 7.36 0.45
CA VAL A 121 2.85 7.42 1.51
C VAL A 121 4.20 7.83 0.93
N ASN A 122 4.64 7.15 -0.14
CA ASN A 122 5.92 7.42 -0.81
C ASN A 122 6.03 8.88 -1.26
N ARG A 123 4.98 9.40 -1.89
CA ARG A 123 4.90 10.77 -2.40
C ARG A 123 4.96 11.82 -1.30
N GLN A 124 4.38 11.57 -0.12
CA GLN A 124 4.50 12.50 0.99
C GLN A 124 5.89 12.43 1.64
N LEU A 125 6.39 11.22 1.89
CA LEU A 125 7.73 11.04 2.47
C LEU A 125 8.85 11.55 1.55
N SER A 126 8.65 11.55 0.23
CA SER A 126 9.61 12.12 -0.72
C SER A 126 9.78 13.65 -0.60
N LYS A 127 8.90 14.34 0.15
CA LYS A 127 9.07 15.77 0.48
C LYS A 127 10.10 16.01 1.60
N ILE A 128 10.67 14.95 2.18
CA ILE A 128 11.73 15.07 3.20
C ILE A 128 13.07 15.29 2.48
N PRO A 129 13.80 16.39 2.74
CA PRO A 129 15.10 16.64 2.12
C PRO A 129 16.11 15.55 2.45
N GLY A 130 16.84 15.06 1.45
CA GLY A 130 17.86 14.02 1.63
C GLY A 130 17.32 12.65 2.05
N ILE A 131 16.02 12.38 1.85
CA ILE A 131 15.41 11.11 2.25
C ILE A 131 16.09 9.91 1.57
N SER A 132 16.34 8.87 2.37
CA SER A 132 16.92 7.62 1.89
C SER A 132 15.98 6.95 0.87
N GLN A 133 16.50 6.74 -0.35
CA GLN A 133 15.79 5.97 -1.37
C GLN A 133 15.53 4.54 -0.91
N THR A 134 16.43 3.94 -0.13
CA THR A 134 16.24 2.62 0.48
C THR A 134 15.02 2.58 1.39
N ALA A 135 14.77 3.65 2.16
CA ALA A 135 13.59 3.73 3.01
C ALA A 135 12.30 3.89 2.19
N LEU A 136 12.31 4.72 1.16
CA LEU A 136 11.16 4.92 0.25
C LEU A 136 10.79 3.63 -0.50
N TRP A 137 11.76 2.99 -1.13
CA TRP A 137 11.55 1.73 -1.86
C TRP A 137 11.28 0.56 -0.92
N GLY A 138 11.91 0.54 0.25
CA GLY A 138 11.67 -0.45 1.30
C GLY A 138 10.22 -0.39 1.80
N GLN A 139 9.71 0.80 2.15
CA GLN A 139 8.33 0.94 2.59
C GLN A 139 7.34 0.57 1.47
N LEU A 140 7.62 0.97 0.23
CA LEU A 140 6.74 0.67 -0.90
C LEU A 140 6.69 -0.83 -1.18
N GLY A 141 7.85 -1.48 -1.27
CA GLY A 141 7.96 -2.92 -1.54
C GLY A 141 7.33 -3.76 -0.45
N SER A 142 7.62 -3.46 0.82
CA SER A 142 6.99 -4.11 1.96
C SER A 142 5.48 -3.89 2.00
N GLY A 143 5.00 -2.68 1.71
CA GLY A 143 3.58 -2.36 1.70
C GLY A 143 2.81 -3.06 0.58
N VAL A 144 3.37 -3.12 -0.63
CA VAL A 144 2.79 -3.88 -1.75
C VAL A 144 2.76 -5.37 -1.43
N LEU A 145 3.79 -5.91 -0.78
CA LEU A 145 3.75 -7.30 -0.31
C LEU A 145 2.70 -7.50 0.81
N GLY A 146 2.47 -6.48 1.64
CA GLY A 146 1.38 -6.43 2.61
C GLY A 146 0.00 -6.50 1.98
N SER A 147 -0.23 -5.83 0.84
CA SER A 147 -1.50 -5.96 0.15
C SER A 147 -1.75 -7.39 -0.31
N ILE A 148 -0.69 -8.09 -0.76
CA ILE A 148 -0.77 -9.51 -1.11
C ILE A 148 -1.10 -10.36 0.12
N SER A 149 -0.49 -10.10 1.28
CA SER A 149 -0.79 -10.87 2.50
C SER A 149 -2.23 -10.69 2.98
N MET A 150 -2.86 -9.54 2.71
CA MET A 150 -4.31 -9.35 2.95
C MET A 150 -5.20 -10.05 1.92
N MET A 151 -4.73 -10.22 0.68
CA MET A 151 -5.47 -10.93 -0.36
C MET A 151 -5.42 -12.44 -0.18
N ILE A 152 -4.28 -13.04 0.15
CA ILE A 152 -4.11 -14.50 0.11
C ILE A 152 -5.17 -15.27 0.95
N PRO A 153 -5.56 -14.83 2.16
CA PRO A 153 -6.62 -15.49 2.93
C PRO A 153 -7.92 -15.64 2.15
N SER A 154 -8.22 -14.71 1.22
CA SER A 154 -9.44 -14.74 0.41
C SER A 154 -9.46 -15.92 -0.56
N TYR A 155 -8.29 -16.35 -1.06
CA TYR A 155 -8.16 -17.54 -1.90
C TYR A 155 -8.40 -18.83 -1.11
N PHE A 156 -7.96 -18.87 0.15
CA PHE A 156 -8.24 -20.01 1.02
C PHE A 156 -9.70 -20.04 1.46
N PHE A 157 -10.28 -18.91 1.84
CA PHE A 157 -11.71 -18.83 2.16
C PHE A 157 -12.60 -19.12 0.95
N SER A 158 -12.20 -18.74 -0.25
CA SER A 158 -12.93 -19.14 -1.47
C SER A 158 -12.87 -20.65 -1.66
N ALA A 159 -11.69 -21.26 -1.46
CA ALA A 159 -11.54 -22.72 -1.49
C ALA A 159 -12.36 -23.43 -0.40
N VAL A 160 -12.57 -22.82 0.78
CA VAL A 160 -13.47 -23.33 1.83
C VAL A 160 -14.90 -23.40 1.31
N ILE A 161 -15.44 -22.29 0.81
CA ILE A 161 -16.87 -22.21 0.43
C ILE A 161 -17.18 -22.80 -0.95
N TYR A 162 -16.18 -23.10 -1.78
CA TYR A 162 -16.38 -23.57 -3.15
C TYR A 162 -17.11 -24.93 -3.26
N ARG A 163 -16.96 -25.79 -2.24
CA ARG A 163 -17.60 -27.12 -2.14
C ARG A 163 -17.91 -27.43 -0.68
N LEU A 164 -19.07 -27.05 -0.18
CA LEU A 164 -19.44 -27.22 1.23
C LEU A 164 -20.06 -28.59 1.55
N ASP A 165 -20.20 -29.42 0.53
CA ASP A 165 -20.66 -30.81 0.54
C ASP A 165 -19.52 -31.83 0.76
N ARG A 166 -18.25 -31.39 0.71
CA ARG A 166 -17.07 -32.25 0.95
C ARG A 166 -16.98 -32.71 2.41
N ASP A 167 -16.09 -33.67 2.65
CA ASP A 167 -15.71 -34.11 3.99
C ASP A 167 -15.39 -32.90 4.91
N PRO A 168 -16.09 -32.74 6.05
CA PRO A 168 -15.87 -31.64 6.99
C PRO A 168 -14.42 -31.44 7.43
N ILE A 169 -13.61 -32.50 7.49
CA ILE A 169 -12.19 -32.43 7.84
C ILE A 169 -11.41 -31.59 6.83
N LEU A 170 -11.70 -31.73 5.53
CA LEU A 170 -11.06 -30.94 4.48
C LEU A 170 -11.46 -29.46 4.57
N THR A 171 -12.71 -29.19 4.90
CA THR A 171 -13.22 -27.83 5.13
C THR A 171 -12.52 -27.17 6.31
N GLN A 172 -12.32 -27.91 7.41
CA GLN A 172 -11.58 -27.42 8.57
C GLN A 172 -10.12 -27.13 8.24
N MET A 173 -9.42 -28.05 7.58
CA MET A 173 -8.02 -27.83 7.17
C MET A 173 -7.85 -26.56 6.32
N LEU A 174 -8.75 -26.31 5.36
CA LEU A 174 -8.71 -25.11 4.53
C LEU A 174 -9.05 -23.84 5.32
N SER A 175 -9.97 -23.94 6.28
CA SER A 175 -10.29 -22.85 7.20
C SER A 175 -9.07 -22.49 8.05
N ASP A 176 -8.40 -23.48 8.64
CA ASP A 176 -7.19 -23.26 9.46
C ASP A 176 -6.11 -22.57 8.64
N LEU A 177 -5.90 -23.01 7.39
CA LEU A 177 -4.93 -22.38 6.48
C LEU A 177 -5.30 -20.92 6.17
N ALA A 178 -6.58 -20.61 5.95
CA ALA A 178 -7.03 -19.23 5.75
C ALA A 178 -6.72 -18.34 6.97
N TRP A 179 -7.01 -18.83 8.17
CA TRP A 179 -6.77 -18.11 9.42
C TRP A 179 -5.29 -17.97 9.75
N PHE A 180 -4.45 -18.96 9.45
CA PHE A 180 -3.00 -18.84 9.62
C PHE A 180 -2.41 -17.80 8.68
N VAL A 181 -2.76 -17.82 7.40
CA VAL A 181 -2.23 -16.82 6.46
C VAL A 181 -2.69 -15.41 6.85
N TYR A 182 -3.93 -15.27 7.31
CA TYR A 182 -4.43 -14.00 7.81
C TYR A 182 -3.64 -13.52 9.04
N ALA A 183 -3.58 -14.34 10.09
CA ALA A 183 -3.02 -13.93 11.36
C ALA A 183 -1.50 -13.81 11.33
N MET A 184 -0.80 -14.65 10.58
CA MET A 184 0.67 -14.69 10.54
C MET A 184 1.26 -13.86 9.39
N GLY A 185 0.44 -13.33 8.48
CA GLY A 185 0.88 -12.59 7.29
C GLY A 185 1.34 -11.15 7.54
N PHE A 186 1.39 -10.69 8.79
CA PHE A 186 1.69 -9.30 9.13
C PHE A 186 3.17 -8.85 9.12
N PRO A 187 4.21 -9.71 9.15
CA PRO A 187 5.61 -9.26 9.16
C PRO A 187 6.01 -8.32 8.02
N VAL A 188 5.33 -8.42 6.88
CA VAL A 188 5.55 -7.52 5.74
C VAL A 188 5.09 -6.08 6.04
N PHE A 189 4.04 -5.90 6.84
CA PHE A 189 3.62 -4.58 7.34
C PHE A 189 4.61 -4.01 8.35
N MET A 190 5.27 -4.87 9.14
CA MET A 190 6.36 -4.43 10.03
C MET A 190 7.52 -3.86 9.22
N GLY A 191 7.88 -4.50 8.10
CA GLY A 191 8.90 -3.98 7.18
C GLY A 191 8.53 -2.60 6.63
N GLN A 192 7.26 -2.41 6.26
CA GLN A 192 6.77 -1.10 5.82
C GLN A 192 6.86 -0.07 6.94
N ASP A 193 6.37 -0.40 8.12
CA ASP A 193 6.33 0.51 9.26
C ASP A 193 7.71 0.95 9.75
N LEU A 194 8.69 0.03 9.79
CA LEU A 194 10.07 0.36 10.15
C LEU A 194 10.66 1.38 9.19
N MET A 195 10.41 1.23 7.89
CA MET A 195 10.90 2.15 6.86
C MET A 195 10.20 3.50 6.90
N VAL A 196 8.88 3.54 7.15
CA VAL A 196 8.13 4.78 7.38
C VAL A 196 8.62 5.49 8.64
N SER A 197 8.81 4.77 9.74
CA SER A 197 9.30 5.31 11.02
C SER A 197 10.71 5.87 10.87
N TYR A 198 11.60 5.16 10.17
CA TYR A 198 12.92 5.65 9.80
C TYR A 198 12.83 6.94 8.98
N ALA A 199 11.98 6.98 7.96
CA ALA A 199 11.81 8.16 7.12
C ALA A 199 11.37 9.39 7.94
N ILE A 200 10.40 9.22 8.83
CA ILE A 200 9.93 10.29 9.72
C ILE A 200 11.07 10.79 10.63
N LEU A 201 11.83 9.89 11.26
CA LEU A 201 12.94 10.24 12.15
C LEU A 201 14.17 10.82 11.41
N SER A 202 14.29 10.55 10.12
CA SER A 202 15.36 11.10 9.28
C SER A 202 15.19 12.59 8.98
N ASP A 203 13.97 13.11 9.10
CA ASP A 203 13.69 14.53 8.88
C ASP A 203 14.32 15.40 9.97
N LYS A 204 15.38 16.15 9.61
CA LYS A 204 16.14 17.01 10.54
C LYS A 204 15.72 18.47 10.52
N ARG A 205 14.64 18.80 9.80
CA ARG A 205 14.12 20.17 9.80
C ARG A 205 13.68 20.59 11.21
N PRO A 206 13.78 21.88 11.56
CA PRO A 206 13.23 22.40 12.82
C PRO A 206 11.74 22.11 12.98
N GLU A 207 11.00 22.19 11.87
CA GLU A 207 9.62 21.75 11.76
C GLU A 207 9.53 20.54 10.81
N PRO A 208 9.55 19.30 11.33
CA PRO A 208 9.49 18.12 10.49
C PRO A 208 8.15 17.99 9.76
N LEU A 209 8.15 17.31 8.62
CA LEU A 209 6.94 17.06 7.81
C LEU A 209 5.85 16.41 8.66
N ILE A 210 6.26 15.34 9.34
CA ILE A 210 5.49 14.55 10.31
C ILE A 210 6.28 14.59 11.63
N PRO A 211 5.63 14.90 12.79
CA PRO A 211 6.32 14.94 14.07
C PRO A 211 7.00 13.61 14.43
N HIS A 212 8.20 13.65 15.00
CA HIS A 212 8.99 12.44 15.32
C HIS A 212 8.30 11.48 16.29
N TRP A 213 7.46 11.98 17.20
CA TRP A 213 6.70 11.12 18.11
C TRP A 213 5.77 10.16 17.37
N VAL A 214 5.32 10.52 16.16
CA VAL A 214 4.45 9.68 15.32
C VAL A 214 5.18 8.40 14.92
N ALA A 215 6.48 8.46 14.64
CA ALA A 215 7.28 7.27 14.34
C ALA A 215 7.29 6.29 15.51
N TRP A 216 7.50 6.79 16.73
CA TRP A 216 7.49 5.96 17.94
C TRP A 216 6.10 5.39 18.25
N ALA A 217 5.05 6.19 18.08
CA ALA A 217 3.67 5.72 18.24
C ALA A 217 3.32 4.63 17.22
N MET A 218 3.70 4.82 15.95
CA MET A 218 3.50 3.83 14.90
C MET A 218 4.25 2.53 15.18
N SER A 219 5.55 2.60 15.51
CA SER A 219 6.33 1.41 15.89
C SER A 219 5.74 0.69 17.11
N GLY A 220 5.28 1.44 18.12
CA GLY A 220 4.60 0.88 19.29
C GLY A 220 3.29 0.16 18.94
N LEU A 221 2.50 0.73 18.02
CA LEU A 221 1.29 0.08 17.52
C LEU A 221 1.62 -1.17 16.69
N THR A 222 2.69 -1.18 15.91
CA THR A 222 3.15 -2.37 15.18
C THR A 222 3.51 -3.53 16.11
N LEU A 223 4.08 -3.25 17.29
CA LEU A 223 4.39 -4.29 18.28
C LEU A 223 3.14 -5.06 18.76
N THR A 224 1.95 -4.44 18.69
CA THR A 224 0.69 -5.08 19.07
C THR A 224 0.33 -6.28 18.18
N LEU A 225 0.93 -6.40 16.99
CA LEU A 225 0.71 -7.50 16.05
C LEU A 225 1.54 -8.75 16.40
N TYR A 226 2.63 -8.61 17.16
CA TYR A 226 3.56 -9.70 17.46
C TYR A 226 2.94 -10.98 18.04
N PRO A 227 1.94 -10.91 18.94
CA PRO A 227 1.30 -12.12 19.45
C PRO A 227 0.72 -13.01 18.35
N ALA A 228 0.35 -12.44 17.20
CA ALA A 228 -0.21 -13.19 16.09
C ALA A 228 0.79 -14.16 15.43
N LEU A 229 2.11 -14.02 15.66
CA LEU A 229 3.11 -15.03 15.21
C LEU A 229 2.90 -16.38 15.89
N GLY A 230 2.40 -16.38 17.12
CA GLY A 230 2.25 -17.58 17.95
C GLY A 230 0.90 -18.28 17.82
N VAL A 231 -0.02 -17.80 16.96
CA VAL A 231 -1.39 -18.34 16.89
C VAL A 231 -1.42 -19.80 16.46
N HIS A 232 -0.43 -20.26 15.69
CA HIS A 232 -0.30 -21.64 15.24
C HIS A 232 0.10 -22.61 16.36
N CYS A 233 0.60 -22.10 17.48
CA CYS A 233 1.03 -22.90 18.62
C CYS A 233 -0.13 -23.31 19.54
N VAL A 234 -1.28 -22.62 19.47
CA VAL A 234 -2.39 -22.78 20.42
C VAL A 234 -3.75 -22.81 19.73
N LYS A 235 -4.70 -23.54 20.31
CA LYS A 235 -6.09 -23.62 19.80
C LYS A 235 -7.10 -22.86 20.68
N SER A 236 -6.64 -22.32 21.80
CA SER A 236 -7.48 -21.65 22.80
C SER A 236 -6.68 -20.64 23.61
N GLY A 237 -7.38 -19.73 24.30
CA GLY A 237 -6.77 -18.71 25.16
C GLY A 237 -6.46 -17.42 24.40
N ALA A 238 -5.76 -16.50 25.06
CA ALA A 238 -5.57 -15.14 24.56
C ALA A 238 -4.78 -15.06 23.24
N VAL A 239 -3.87 -16.00 22.99
CA VAL A 239 -2.99 -16.04 21.80
C VAL A 239 -3.62 -16.81 20.63
N ALA A 240 -4.72 -17.52 20.82
CA ALA A 240 -5.44 -18.13 19.69
C ALA A 240 -5.86 -17.07 18.67
N TRP A 241 -6.02 -17.45 17.39
CA TRP A 241 -6.37 -16.49 16.32
C TRP A 241 -7.72 -15.80 16.51
N ASN A 242 -8.57 -16.27 17.43
CA ASN A 242 -9.83 -15.62 17.82
C ASN A 242 -9.75 -14.95 19.22
N GLY A 243 -8.58 -14.97 19.86
CA GLY A 243 -8.34 -14.48 21.21
C GLY A 243 -8.03 -12.98 21.28
N ALA A 244 -7.93 -12.48 22.51
CA ALA A 244 -7.68 -11.06 22.79
C ALA A 244 -6.35 -10.55 22.19
N LEU A 245 -5.27 -11.34 22.27
CA LEU A 245 -3.97 -10.98 21.73
C LEU A 245 -3.80 -11.40 20.27
N GLY A 246 -4.33 -12.56 19.88
CA GLY A 246 -4.21 -13.08 18.52
C GLY A 246 -5.06 -12.34 17.48
N PHE A 247 -6.12 -11.64 17.89
CA PHE A 247 -6.98 -10.88 16.98
C PHE A 247 -7.21 -9.43 17.43
N TRP A 248 -7.79 -9.21 18.62
CA TRP A 248 -8.31 -7.90 19.00
C TRP A 248 -7.23 -6.84 19.19
N LEU A 249 -6.15 -7.18 19.89
CA LEU A 249 -5.03 -6.28 20.13
C LEU A 249 -4.40 -5.81 18.81
N GLY A 250 -4.13 -6.75 17.90
CA GLY A 250 -3.60 -6.44 16.57
C GLY A 250 -4.58 -5.64 15.71
N ALA A 251 -5.88 -5.96 15.74
CA ALA A 251 -6.91 -5.25 15.00
C ALA A 251 -7.01 -3.77 15.42
N VAL A 252 -7.02 -3.50 16.73
CA VAL A 252 -7.04 -2.12 17.27
C VAL A 252 -5.72 -1.41 16.96
N GLY A 253 -4.59 -2.07 17.15
CA GLY A 253 -3.27 -1.51 16.88
C GLY A 253 -3.10 -1.11 15.42
N PHE A 254 -3.42 -2.01 14.49
CA PHE A 254 -3.34 -1.74 13.06
C PHE A 254 -4.32 -0.64 12.61
N GLY A 255 -5.56 -0.66 13.12
CA GLY A 255 -6.54 0.40 12.85
C GLY A 255 -6.06 1.76 13.35
N GLY A 256 -5.52 1.83 14.57
CA GLY A 256 -4.93 3.04 15.13
C GLY A 256 -3.73 3.53 14.32
N GLN A 257 -2.88 2.61 13.86
CA GLN A 257 -1.68 2.90 13.08
C GLN A 257 -2.02 3.53 11.73
N VAL A 258 -2.95 2.94 10.97
CA VAL A 258 -3.41 3.48 9.68
C VAL A 258 -4.09 4.84 9.87
N GLY A 259 -4.96 4.97 10.87
CA GLY A 259 -5.64 6.23 11.17
C GLY A 259 -4.67 7.36 11.52
N LEU A 260 -3.68 7.08 12.37
CA LEU A 260 -2.64 8.03 12.76
C LEU A 260 -1.80 8.46 11.56
N LEU A 261 -1.32 7.50 10.77
CA LEU A 261 -0.50 7.78 9.59
C LEU A 261 -1.29 8.62 8.57
N VAL A 262 -2.51 8.23 8.24
CA VAL A 262 -3.37 8.96 7.29
C VAL A 262 -3.61 10.39 7.74
N PHE A 263 -3.92 10.61 9.02
CA PHE A 263 -4.11 11.96 9.55
C PHE A 263 -2.88 12.85 9.32
N PHE A 264 -1.68 12.33 9.59
CA PHE A 264 -0.44 13.09 9.37
C PHE A 264 -0.03 13.19 7.91
N LEU A 265 -0.33 12.20 7.07
CA LEU A 265 -0.13 12.29 5.62
C LEU A 265 -1.03 13.36 4.99
N MET A 266 -2.28 13.48 5.44
CA MET A 266 -3.18 14.54 4.98
C MET A 266 -2.67 15.93 5.39
N LYS A 267 -2.10 16.06 6.60
CA LYS A 267 -1.41 17.30 7.03
C LYS A 267 -0.14 17.58 6.23
N ALA A 268 0.66 16.56 5.95
CA ALA A 268 1.87 16.66 5.12
C ALA A 268 1.55 17.04 3.67
N HIS A 269 0.43 16.53 3.16
CA HIS A 269 -0.06 16.85 1.83
C HIS A 269 -0.43 18.33 1.69
N ALA A 270 -1.06 18.93 2.71
CA ALA A 270 -1.39 20.36 2.73
C ALA A 270 -0.16 21.29 2.78
N LYS A 271 1.03 20.78 3.09
CA LYS A 271 2.28 21.56 3.06
C LYS A 271 2.79 21.68 1.61
N PRO A 272 3.33 22.85 1.21
CA PRO A 272 3.92 23.06 -0.11
C PRO A 272 4.98 22.00 -0.43
N ASP A 273 5.10 21.66 -1.72
CA ASP A 273 6.25 20.88 -2.18
C ASP A 273 7.54 21.67 -1.93
N PRO A 274 8.65 21.00 -1.60
CA PRO A 274 9.94 21.66 -1.48
C PRO A 274 10.30 22.36 -2.81
N GLU A 275 10.90 23.54 -2.72
CA GLU A 275 11.41 24.22 -3.89
C GLU A 275 12.49 23.35 -4.55
N PRO A 276 12.53 23.25 -5.89
CA PRO A 276 13.60 22.55 -6.56
C PRO A 276 14.92 23.24 -6.19
N GLU A 277 15.87 22.50 -5.60
CA GLU A 277 17.17 23.07 -5.31
C GLU A 277 17.81 23.55 -6.63
N PRO A 278 18.33 24.79 -6.67
CA PRO A 278 19.06 25.26 -7.84
C PRO A 278 20.32 24.41 -8.01
N TYR A 279 20.40 23.72 -9.15
CA TYR A 279 21.56 22.93 -9.57
C TYR A 279 22.83 23.78 -9.70
#